data_AF-A0A645AU77-F1
#
_entry.id   AF-A0A645AU77-F1
#
_cell.length_a   1.000
_cell.length_b   1.000
_cell.length_c   1.000
_cell.angle_alpha   90.00
_cell.angle_beta   90.00
_cell.angle_gamma   90.00
#
_symmetry.space_group_name_H-M   'P 1'
#
loop_
_entity.id
_entity.type
_entity.pdbx_description
1 polymer ?
#
loop_
_entity_poly.entity_id
_entity_poly.type
_entity_poly.pdbx_seq_one_letter_code
_entity_poly.pdbx_strand_id
1 'polypeptide(L)'
;MEDFKIYEAQVKLGVVTDTYDREGKVLEENNVNVSEEKVVEVINSFIGEIQQVPPMYSALKHNGKKLYELARQGIEIERAPRKVTIYNIEIINIDMPIVKILVKCSKGTYIRSLCYDIGKSLGCGAMMWSLERYGTGSFLKEDSINIDDLTEDNLKDYVLPIESTFKNYEKIVVDGKFEKLIVNGVAIKDSRIVKELVDSSYYTIFNKENVFIGIAYYSDIGLKLLKVFV
;
A
#
# COMPACT_ATOMS: atom_id res chain seq x y z
N MET A 1 -7.91 -7.03 -4.52
CA MET A 1 -7.71 -5.79 -3.74
C MET A 1 -6.49 -5.08 -4.29
N GLU A 2 -6.65 -3.84 -4.73
CA GLU A 2 -5.51 -3.04 -5.19
C GLU A 2 -4.53 -2.87 -4.04
N ASP A 3 -3.30 -3.29 -4.28
CA ASP A 3 -2.31 -3.44 -3.21
C ASP A 3 -1.26 -2.33 -3.22
N PHE A 4 -1.57 -1.20 -3.87
CA PHE A 4 -0.73 -0.02 -3.88
C PHE A 4 -0.99 0.86 -2.66
N LYS A 5 -0.01 1.71 -2.37
CA LYS A 5 -0.06 2.73 -1.32
C LYS A 5 0.42 4.04 -1.91
N ILE A 6 -0.11 5.15 -1.39
CA ILE A 6 0.28 6.51 -1.77
C ILE A 6 0.85 7.18 -0.52
N TYR A 7 2.03 7.78 -0.66
CA TYR A 7 2.72 8.46 0.42
C TYR A 7 3.15 9.85 -0.02
N GLU A 8 2.89 10.84 0.81
CA GLU A 8 3.57 12.13 0.75
C GLU A 8 4.79 12.07 1.68
N ALA A 9 5.98 12.40 1.18
CA ALA A 9 7.20 12.35 1.95
C ALA A 9 8.06 13.60 1.70
N GLN A 10 8.78 14.02 2.74
CA GLN A 10 9.85 14.99 2.61
C GLN A 10 11.19 14.27 2.72
N VAL A 11 12.02 14.40 1.70
CA VAL A 11 13.39 13.91 1.64
C VAL A 11 14.32 15.05 2.05
N LYS A 12 15.02 14.91 3.18
CA LYS A 12 16.04 15.89 3.59
C LYS A 12 17.40 15.39 3.13
N LEU A 13 17.99 16.09 2.16
CA LEU A 13 19.31 15.82 1.59
C LEU A 13 20.41 16.24 2.56
N GLY A 14 21.59 15.62 2.43
CA GLY A 14 22.78 15.97 3.19
C GLY A 14 22.86 15.38 4.59
N VAL A 15 21.85 14.62 5.05
CA VAL A 15 21.88 13.97 6.37
C VAL A 15 21.50 12.50 6.25
N VAL A 16 22.31 11.62 6.83
CA VAL A 16 22.03 10.18 6.91
C VAL A 16 21.89 9.79 8.38
N THR A 17 20.86 9.00 8.70
CA THR A 17 20.63 8.44 10.04
C THR A 17 20.61 6.92 10.00
N ASP A 18 20.81 6.27 11.15
CA ASP A 18 20.78 4.80 11.28
C ASP A 18 19.39 4.17 11.03
N THR A 19 18.32 4.94 11.23
CA THR A 19 16.94 4.53 10.97
C THR A 19 16.43 4.96 9.58
N TYR A 20 17.22 5.74 8.83
CA TYR A 20 16.83 6.42 7.59
C TYR A 20 15.65 7.41 7.73
N ASP A 21 15.35 7.82 8.96
CA ASP A 21 14.37 8.86 9.28
C ASP A 21 14.92 9.84 10.33
N ARG A 22 14.22 10.94 10.54
CA ARG A 22 14.63 12.01 11.47
C ARG A 22 14.75 11.60 12.94
N GLU A 23 14.17 10.46 13.33
CA GLU A 23 14.19 9.99 14.72
C GLU A 23 15.46 9.17 15.03
N GLY A 24 16.23 8.82 14.00
CA GLY A 24 17.49 8.10 14.13
C GLY A 24 18.65 8.97 14.59
N LYS A 25 19.74 8.31 14.95
CA LYS A 25 21.02 8.95 15.23
C LYS A 25 21.68 9.34 13.91
N VAL A 26 22.13 10.60 13.81
CA VAL A 26 22.91 11.08 12.68
C VAL A 26 24.22 10.30 12.55
N LEU A 27 24.47 9.76 11.35
CA LEU A 27 25.67 9.04 10.97
C LEU A 27 26.59 9.91 10.10
N GLU A 28 26.00 10.69 9.17
CA GLU A 28 26.71 11.55 8.24
C GLU A 28 25.97 12.87 8.04
N GLU A 29 26.74 13.95 7.92
CA GLU A 29 26.27 15.27 7.48
C GLU A 29 27.18 15.76 6.35
N ASN A 30 26.59 16.08 5.20
CA ASN A 30 27.27 16.46 3.97
C ASN A 30 26.69 17.76 3.42
N ASN A 31 27.51 18.52 2.70
CA ASN A 31 27.03 19.69 1.95
C ASN A 31 26.15 19.25 0.77
N VAL A 32 25.02 19.93 0.57
CA VAL A 32 24.09 19.66 -0.52
C VAL A 32 24.45 20.54 -1.72
N ASN A 33 25.36 20.03 -2.57
CA ASN A 33 25.84 20.72 -3.78
C ASN A 33 25.28 20.07 -5.06
N VAL A 34 23.96 19.84 -5.10
CA VAL A 34 23.27 19.24 -6.25
C VAL A 34 22.32 20.26 -6.87
N SER A 35 22.20 20.24 -8.20
CA SER A 35 21.23 21.11 -8.89
C SER A 35 19.82 20.52 -8.83
N GLU A 36 18.80 21.35 -8.98
CA GLU A 36 17.41 20.89 -9.02
C GLU A 36 17.16 19.92 -10.17
N GLU A 37 17.78 20.15 -11.34
CA GLU A 37 17.65 19.26 -12.49
C GLU A 37 18.19 17.87 -12.17
N LYS A 38 19.30 17.79 -11.43
CA LYS A 38 19.86 16.50 -11.02
C LYS A 38 18.96 15.78 -10.02
N VAL A 39 18.33 16.52 -9.10
CA VAL A 39 17.32 15.97 -8.19
C VAL A 39 16.14 15.38 -8.96
N VAL A 40 15.60 16.13 -9.92
CA VAL A 40 14.49 15.66 -10.76
C VAL A 40 14.88 14.42 -11.55
N GLU A 41 16.06 14.40 -12.18
CA GLU A 41 16.59 13.25 -12.92
C GLU A 41 16.70 12.02 -12.03
N VAL A 42 17.35 12.15 -10.86
CA VAL A 42 17.58 11.02 -9.95
C VAL A 42 16.25 10.50 -9.39
N ILE A 43 15.35 11.37 -8.95
CA ILE A 43 14.05 10.92 -8.41
C ILE A 43 13.26 10.15 -9.46
N ASN A 44 13.18 10.65 -10.69
CA ASN A 44 12.46 9.98 -11.78
C ASN A 44 13.08 8.64 -12.16
N SER A 45 14.38 8.43 -11.95
CA SER A 45 15.05 7.15 -12.21
C SER A 45 14.57 6.00 -11.31
N PHE A 46 13.92 6.30 -10.18
CA PHE A 46 13.33 5.29 -9.29
C PHE A 46 11.95 4.80 -9.74
N ILE A 47 11.32 5.43 -10.73
CA ILE A 47 10.03 4.99 -11.27
C ILE A 47 10.23 3.66 -12.01
N GLY A 48 9.40 2.67 -11.69
CA GLY A 48 9.49 1.31 -12.23
C GLY A 48 9.81 0.27 -11.17
N GLU A 49 10.40 -0.84 -11.58
CA GLU A 49 10.79 -1.93 -10.68
C GLU A 49 12.19 -1.70 -10.12
N ILE A 50 12.32 -1.69 -8.79
CA ILE A 50 13.59 -1.47 -8.11
C ILE A 50 13.86 -2.57 -7.08
N GLN A 51 15.14 -2.74 -6.73
CA GLN A 51 15.57 -3.58 -5.62
C GLN A 51 15.84 -2.71 -4.41
N GLN A 52 15.11 -2.95 -3.31
CA GLN A 52 15.25 -2.19 -2.09
C GLN A 52 15.75 -3.08 -0.96
N VAL A 53 16.79 -2.63 -0.26
CA VAL A 53 17.20 -3.24 1.00
C VAL A 53 16.31 -2.68 2.11
N PRO A 54 15.52 -3.52 2.80
CA PRO A 54 14.71 -3.06 3.93
C PRO A 54 15.60 -2.46 5.04
N PRO A 55 15.13 -1.44 5.77
CA PRO A 55 15.88 -0.89 6.90
C PRO A 55 15.96 -1.91 8.04
N MET A 56 17.01 -1.81 8.87
CA MET A 56 17.15 -2.62 10.10
C MET A 56 15.95 -2.42 11.03
N TYR A 57 15.46 -1.19 11.15
CA TYR A 57 14.26 -0.86 11.90
C TYR A 57 12.99 -1.21 11.11
N SER A 58 12.74 -2.50 10.91
CA SER A 58 11.54 -3.02 10.23
C SER A 58 10.89 -4.19 10.98
N ALA A 59 9.63 -4.46 10.66
CA ALA A 59 8.87 -5.58 11.22
C ALA A 59 9.17 -6.94 10.56
N LEU A 60 10.11 -6.98 9.60
CA LEU A 60 10.56 -8.23 9.00
C LEU A 60 11.14 -9.14 10.08
N LYS A 61 10.99 -10.46 9.88
CA LYS A 61 11.53 -11.44 10.82
C LYS A 61 12.81 -12.08 10.27
N HIS A 62 13.78 -12.28 11.17
CA HIS A 62 14.96 -13.10 10.95
C HIS A 62 15.01 -14.13 12.08
N ASN A 63 14.97 -15.42 11.73
CA ASN A 63 14.92 -16.54 12.68
C ASN A 63 13.87 -16.36 13.80
N GLY A 64 12.66 -15.93 13.42
CA GLY A 64 11.52 -15.75 14.33
C GLY A 64 11.48 -14.42 15.09
N LYS A 65 12.59 -13.67 15.18
CA LYS A 65 12.67 -12.35 15.84
C LYS A 65 12.48 -11.22 14.84
N LYS A 66 11.85 -10.11 15.26
CA LYS A 66 11.66 -8.95 14.37
C LYS A 66 12.95 -8.13 14.26
N LEU A 67 13.26 -7.58 13.09
CA LEU A 67 14.52 -6.86 12.87
C LEU A 67 14.66 -5.64 13.77
N TYR A 68 13.59 -4.90 14.07
CA TYR A 68 13.66 -3.77 15.01
C TYR A 68 14.07 -4.20 16.44
N GLU A 69 13.78 -5.44 16.85
CA GLU A 69 14.16 -5.96 18.17
C GLU A 69 15.68 -6.20 18.21
N LEU A 70 16.24 -6.72 17.12
CA LEU A 70 17.67 -6.92 16.94
C LEU A 70 18.41 -5.57 16.81
N ALA A 71 17.85 -4.63 16.05
CA ALA A 71 18.41 -3.29 15.89
C ALA A 71 18.55 -2.54 17.23
N ARG A 72 17.53 -2.62 18.10
CA ARG A 72 17.58 -2.05 19.46
C ARG A 72 18.63 -2.70 20.37
N GLN A 73 19.05 -3.92 20.05
CA GLN A 73 20.15 -4.61 20.74
C GLN A 73 21.53 -4.27 20.14
N GLY A 74 21.58 -3.38 19.13
CA GLY A 74 22.80 -3.07 18.38
C GLY A 74 23.24 -4.20 17.44
N ILE A 75 22.38 -5.18 17.17
CA ILE A 75 22.68 -6.31 16.29
C ILE A 75 22.30 -5.93 14.86
N GLU A 76 23.31 -5.76 14.02
CA GLU A 76 23.12 -5.58 12.58
C GLU A 76 23.03 -6.94 11.88
N ILE A 77 22.05 -7.06 10.98
CA ILE A 77 21.81 -8.24 10.16
C ILE A 77 21.84 -7.80 8.70
N GLU A 78 22.43 -8.63 7.84
CA GLU A 78 22.36 -8.43 6.40
C GLU A 78 20.94 -8.77 5.89
N ARG A 79 20.36 -7.89 5.07
CA ARG A 79 19.02 -8.07 4.50
C ARG A 79 19.13 -8.22 2.99
N ALA A 80 18.58 -9.31 2.47
CA ALA A 80 18.45 -9.47 1.03
C ALA A 80 17.58 -8.34 0.43
N PRO A 81 18.00 -7.74 -0.72
CA PRO A 81 17.16 -6.82 -1.47
C PRO A 81 15.84 -7.48 -1.86
N ARG A 82 14.77 -6.69 -1.89
CA ARG A 82 13.44 -7.12 -2.32
C ARG A 82 12.98 -6.27 -3.48
N LYS A 83 12.34 -6.94 -4.44
CA LYS A 83 11.69 -6.29 -5.56
C LYS A 83 10.46 -5.53 -5.09
N VAL A 84 10.40 -4.25 -5.42
CA VAL A 84 9.23 -3.38 -5.23
C VAL A 84 8.99 -2.58 -6.51
N THR A 85 7.78 -2.08 -6.69
CA THR A 85 7.41 -1.24 -7.84
C THR A 85 7.04 0.15 -7.37
N ILE A 86 7.72 1.15 -7.90
CA ILE A 86 7.32 2.55 -7.81
C ILE A 86 6.50 2.85 -9.07
N TYR A 87 5.19 2.96 -8.92
CA TYR A 87 4.29 3.22 -10.04
C TYR A 87 4.41 4.65 -10.54
N ASN A 88 4.62 5.61 -9.64
CA ASN A 88 4.82 7.01 -9.96
C ASN A 88 5.51 7.74 -8.81
N ILE A 89 6.29 8.77 -9.13
CA ILE A 89 6.73 9.80 -8.19
C ILE A 89 6.41 11.17 -8.79
N GLU A 90 5.65 11.98 -8.06
CA GLU A 90 5.46 13.39 -8.37
C GLU A 90 6.31 14.23 -7.42
N ILE A 91 7.06 15.19 -7.96
CA ILE A 91 7.82 16.15 -7.15
C ILE A 91 6.91 17.35 -6.90
N ILE A 92 6.46 17.51 -5.66
CA ILE A 92 5.53 18.57 -5.24
C ILE A 92 6.27 19.91 -5.09
N ASN A 93 7.45 19.87 -4.46
CA ASN A 93 8.26 21.07 -4.19
C ASN A 93 9.73 20.67 -4.01
N ILE A 94 10.65 21.50 -4.51
CA ILE A 94 12.08 21.44 -4.20
C ILE A 94 12.42 22.73 -3.46
N ASP A 95 12.68 22.62 -2.16
CA ASP A 95 13.12 23.73 -1.29
C ASP A 95 14.35 23.28 -0.52
N MET A 96 15.51 23.38 -1.18
CA MET A 96 16.76 22.77 -0.72
C MET A 96 17.11 23.16 0.72
N PRO A 97 17.50 22.20 1.58
CA PRO A 97 17.84 20.80 1.25
C PRO A 97 16.66 19.82 1.35
N ILE A 98 15.41 20.28 1.33
CA ILE A 98 14.22 19.44 1.46
C ILE A 98 13.48 19.32 0.12
N VAL A 99 13.20 18.08 -0.29
CA VAL A 99 12.41 17.77 -1.48
C VAL A 99 11.13 17.07 -1.08
N LYS A 100 9.98 17.61 -1.47
CA LYS A 100 8.67 17.04 -1.18
C LYS A 100 8.18 16.22 -2.37
N ILE A 101 7.84 14.95 -2.13
CA ILE A 101 7.41 13.99 -3.16
C ILE A 101 6.10 13.29 -2.80
N LEU A 102 5.30 12.96 -3.81
CA LEU A 102 4.15 12.06 -3.73
C LEU A 102 4.50 10.75 -4.45
N VAL A 103 4.48 9.64 -3.73
CA VAL A 103 4.92 8.33 -4.22
C VAL A 103 3.76 7.36 -4.24
N LYS A 104 3.43 6.81 -5.42
CA LYS A 104 2.53 5.65 -5.56
C LYS A 104 3.38 4.40 -5.73
N CYS A 105 3.29 3.44 -4.81
CA CYS A 105 4.15 2.26 -4.79
C CYS A 105 3.42 0.97 -4.42
N SER A 106 4.04 -0.18 -4.72
CA SER A 106 3.54 -1.50 -4.33
C SER A 106 3.62 -1.71 -2.81
N LYS A 107 2.90 -2.71 -2.31
CA LYS A 107 3.07 -3.19 -0.92
C LYS A 107 4.52 -3.55 -0.61
N GLY A 108 4.92 -3.35 0.65
CA GLY A 108 6.25 -3.70 1.13
C GLY A 108 7.36 -2.70 0.78
N THR A 109 7.03 -1.61 0.08
CA THR A 109 7.96 -0.50 -0.18
C THR A 109 8.22 0.28 1.12
N TYR A 110 9.50 0.48 1.44
CA TYR A 110 9.94 1.32 2.54
C TYR A 110 10.29 2.71 2.00
N ILE A 111 9.47 3.71 2.30
CA ILE A 111 9.73 5.10 1.87
C ILE A 111 11.03 5.64 2.50
N ARG A 112 11.38 5.19 3.70
CA ARG A 112 12.68 5.50 4.34
C ARG A 112 13.88 5.05 3.51
N SER A 113 13.87 3.79 3.06
CA SER A 113 14.92 3.29 2.17
C SER A 113 14.90 4.01 0.83
N LEU A 114 13.74 4.36 0.27
CA LEU A 114 13.65 5.17 -0.96
C LEU A 114 14.31 6.54 -0.78
N CYS A 115 14.05 7.24 0.33
CA CYS A 115 14.69 8.52 0.63
C CYS A 115 16.22 8.36 0.73
N TYR A 116 16.68 7.35 1.46
CA TYR A 116 18.09 7.03 1.60
C TYR A 116 18.77 6.74 0.26
N ASP A 117 18.14 5.90 -0.58
CA ASP A 117 18.66 5.51 -1.89
C ASP A 117 18.70 6.70 -2.86
N ILE A 118 17.70 7.60 -2.82
CA ILE A 118 17.72 8.87 -3.57
C ILE A 118 18.94 9.71 -3.16
N GLY A 119 19.15 9.90 -1.85
CA GLY A 119 20.30 10.65 -1.34
C GLY A 119 21.64 10.03 -1.73
N LYS A 120 21.72 8.70 -1.70
CA LYS A 120 22.92 7.95 -2.14
C LYS A 120 23.19 8.17 -3.62
N SER A 121 22.17 8.08 -4.48
CA SER A 121 22.29 8.33 -5.92
C SER A 121 22.65 9.79 -6.25
N LEU A 122 22.24 10.73 -5.40
CA LEU A 122 22.65 12.14 -5.48
C LEU A 122 24.07 12.41 -4.94
N GLY A 123 24.68 11.44 -4.25
CA GLY A 123 26.03 11.55 -3.70
C GLY A 123 26.16 12.44 -2.45
N CYS A 124 25.06 12.93 -1.88
CA CYS A 124 25.07 13.73 -0.64
C CYS A 124 24.42 13.02 0.56
N GLY A 125 23.80 11.85 0.34
CA GLY A 125 23.01 11.17 1.37
C GLY A 125 21.67 11.88 1.64
N ALA A 126 20.74 11.16 2.28
CA ALA A 126 19.46 11.71 2.67
C ALA A 126 18.77 10.84 3.73
N MET A 127 17.79 11.46 4.40
CA MET A 127 16.87 10.78 5.30
C MET A 127 15.43 11.20 5.00
N MET A 128 14.48 10.38 5.44
CA MET A 128 13.07 10.74 5.44
C MET A 128 12.77 11.71 6.59
N TRP A 129 12.44 12.95 6.25
CA TRP A 129 12.17 14.02 7.22
C TRP A 129 10.73 13.99 7.74
N SER A 130 9.78 13.72 6.86
CA SER A 130 8.37 13.52 7.21
C SER A 130 7.73 12.51 6.26
N LEU A 131 6.67 11.89 6.74
CA LEU A 131 5.92 10.89 5.99
C LEU A 131 4.46 10.97 6.39
N GLU A 132 3.60 11.01 5.39
CA GLU A 132 2.18 10.85 5.55
C GLU A 132 1.67 9.84 4.52
N ARG A 133 0.92 8.84 4.98
CA ARG A 133 0.27 7.92 4.05
C ARG A 133 -1.04 8.54 3.58
N TYR A 134 -1.05 8.97 2.32
CA TYR A 134 -2.19 9.61 1.68
C TYR A 134 -3.26 8.60 1.20
N GLY A 135 -2.88 7.34 0.93
CA GLY A 135 -3.87 6.35 0.50
C GLY A 135 -3.39 4.90 0.54
N THR A 136 -4.35 3.98 0.56
CA THR A 136 -4.17 2.52 0.48
C THR A 136 -5.27 1.91 -0.38
N GLY A 137 -4.91 1.40 -1.56
CA GLY A 137 -5.89 0.95 -2.55
C GLY A 137 -6.93 2.04 -2.83
N SER A 138 -8.21 1.71 -2.61
CA SER A 138 -9.35 2.60 -2.82
C SER A 138 -9.64 3.57 -1.67
N PHE A 139 -8.92 3.50 -0.55
CA PHE A 139 -9.13 4.36 0.61
C PHE A 139 -8.09 5.47 0.64
N LEU A 140 -8.55 6.72 0.74
CA LEU A 140 -7.70 7.89 0.80
C LEU A 140 -7.73 8.52 2.19
N LYS A 141 -6.80 9.46 2.43
CA LYS A 141 -6.72 10.22 3.68
C LYS A 141 -7.99 11.01 3.94
N GLU A 142 -8.65 11.49 2.90
CA GLU A 142 -9.92 12.23 3.00
C GLU A 142 -11.05 11.38 3.57
N ASP A 143 -10.96 10.06 3.44
CA ASP A 143 -11.91 9.11 4.01
C ASP A 143 -11.58 8.78 5.48
N SER A 144 -10.47 9.29 6.02
CA SER A 144 -10.02 9.00 7.37
C SER A 144 -10.57 9.98 8.40
N ILE A 145 -10.73 9.50 9.63
CA ILE A 145 -11.08 10.29 10.80
C ILE A 145 -9.93 10.23 11.81
N ASN A 146 -9.64 11.36 12.46
CA ASN A 146 -8.74 11.36 13.60
C ASN A 146 -9.37 10.57 14.74
N ILE A 147 -8.62 9.64 15.34
CA ILE A 147 -9.11 8.81 16.44
C ILE A 147 -9.59 9.63 17.64
N ASP A 148 -9.02 10.82 17.86
CA ASP A 148 -9.41 11.71 18.95
C ASP A 148 -10.81 12.34 18.74
N ASP A 149 -11.30 12.36 17.49
CA ASP A 149 -12.64 12.84 17.13
C ASP A 149 -13.70 11.72 17.16
N LEU A 150 -13.28 10.47 17.37
CA LEU A 150 -14.18 9.33 17.48
C LEU A 150 -14.78 9.23 18.88
N THR A 151 -16.09 9.00 18.92
CA THR A 151 -16.88 8.78 20.14
C THR A 151 -17.74 7.53 19.96
N GLU A 152 -18.25 6.97 21.05
CA GLU A 152 -19.18 5.83 20.97
C GLU A 152 -20.44 6.17 20.15
N ASP A 153 -20.86 7.44 20.17
CA ASP A 153 -22.06 7.92 19.49
C ASP A 153 -21.86 8.03 17.97
N ASN A 154 -20.70 8.52 17.51
CA ASN A 154 -20.43 8.73 16.09
C ASN A 154 -19.71 7.56 15.40
N LEU A 155 -19.18 6.58 16.16
CA LEU A 155 -18.37 5.48 15.62
C LEU A 155 -19.06 4.76 14.44
N LYS A 156 -20.37 4.53 14.55
CA LYS A 156 -21.15 3.80 13.55
C LYS A 156 -21.19 4.51 12.20
N ASP A 157 -21.05 5.83 12.18
CA ASP A 157 -21.07 6.63 10.95
C ASP A 157 -19.79 6.47 10.13
N TYR A 158 -18.69 6.04 10.77
CA TYR A 158 -17.39 5.83 10.14
C TYR A 158 -17.07 4.35 9.87
N VAL A 159 -17.93 3.43 10.33
CA VAL A 159 -17.79 2.00 9.99
C VAL A 159 -18.32 1.78 8.59
N LEU A 160 -17.40 1.55 7.65
CA LEU A 160 -17.78 1.23 6.28
C LEU A 160 -18.37 -0.18 6.19
N PRO A 161 -19.46 -0.36 5.43
CA PRO A 161 -20.01 -1.68 5.20
C PRO A 161 -19.02 -2.50 4.36
N ILE A 162 -18.96 -3.81 4.61
CA ILE A 162 -17.87 -4.67 4.15
C ILE A 162 -17.70 -4.69 2.63
N GLU A 163 -18.80 -4.58 1.88
CA GLU A 163 -18.83 -4.49 0.43
C GLU A 163 -18.07 -3.28 -0.12
N SER A 164 -17.89 -2.21 0.68
CA SER A 164 -17.08 -1.05 0.32
C SER A 164 -15.62 -1.42 0.05
N THR A 165 -15.16 -2.53 0.60
CA THR A 165 -13.82 -3.09 0.38
C THR A 165 -13.64 -3.66 -1.04
N PHE A 166 -14.75 -3.96 -1.72
CA PHE A 166 -14.78 -4.65 -3.01
C PHE A 166 -15.38 -3.79 -4.12
N LYS A 167 -15.33 -2.46 -4.00
CA LYS A 167 -15.86 -1.51 -5.01
C LYS A 167 -15.33 -1.74 -6.43
N ASN A 168 -14.14 -2.33 -6.56
CA ASN A 168 -13.52 -2.62 -7.86
C ASN A 168 -13.99 -3.96 -8.47
N TYR A 169 -14.81 -4.75 -7.76
CA TYR A 169 -15.37 -6.00 -8.29
C TYR A 169 -16.77 -5.73 -8.84
N GLU A 170 -17.05 -6.28 -10.01
CA GLU A 170 -18.38 -6.15 -10.61
C GLU A 170 -19.45 -6.79 -9.72
N LYS A 171 -20.62 -6.13 -9.67
CA LYS A 171 -21.76 -6.52 -8.86
C LYS A 171 -22.68 -7.45 -9.64
N ILE A 172 -23.01 -8.60 -9.04
CA ILE A 172 -24.01 -9.55 -9.53
C ILE A 172 -25.15 -9.64 -8.53
N VAL A 173 -26.38 -9.43 -9.02
CA VAL A 173 -27.60 -9.64 -8.23
C VAL A 173 -28.21 -10.99 -8.60
N VAL A 174 -28.42 -11.86 -7.61
CA VAL A 174 -29.01 -13.19 -7.79
C VAL A 174 -30.44 -13.24 -7.25
N ASP A 175 -31.27 -14.11 -7.85
CA ASP A 175 -32.60 -14.41 -7.33
C ASP A 175 -32.56 -15.47 -6.21
N GLY A 176 -33.69 -15.67 -5.52
CA GLY A 176 -33.75 -16.60 -4.38
C GLY A 176 -33.40 -18.06 -4.71
N LYS A 177 -33.55 -18.51 -5.97
CA LYS A 177 -33.12 -19.85 -6.38
C LYS A 177 -31.60 -19.91 -6.41
N PHE A 178 -30.96 -18.94 -7.06
CA PHE A 178 -29.50 -18.88 -7.18
C PHE A 178 -28.80 -18.51 -5.88
N GLU A 179 -29.40 -17.64 -5.07
CA GLU A 179 -28.95 -17.29 -3.73
C GLU A 179 -28.82 -18.55 -2.86
N LYS A 180 -29.86 -19.39 -2.80
CA LYS A 180 -29.81 -20.63 -2.03
C LYS A 180 -28.72 -21.57 -2.53
N LEU A 181 -28.52 -21.68 -3.84
CA LEU A 181 -27.48 -22.53 -4.41
C LEU A 181 -26.08 -22.01 -4.06
N ILE A 182 -25.83 -20.72 -4.28
CA ILE A 182 -24.49 -20.13 -4.14
C ILE A 182 -24.05 -20.04 -2.67
N VAL A 183 -24.97 -19.74 -1.74
CA VAL A 183 -24.70 -19.74 -0.28
C VAL A 183 -24.36 -21.15 0.22
N ASN A 184 -24.94 -22.20 -0.38
CA ASN A 184 -24.60 -23.60 -0.09
C ASN A 184 -23.34 -24.09 -0.85
N GLY A 185 -22.59 -23.20 -1.49
CA GLY A 185 -21.32 -23.51 -2.16
C GLY A 185 -21.44 -24.15 -3.54
N VAL A 186 -22.64 -24.18 -4.12
CA VAL A 186 -22.86 -24.68 -5.48
C VAL A 186 -22.30 -23.68 -6.49
N ALA A 187 -21.48 -24.16 -7.43
CA ALA A 187 -21.01 -23.34 -8.54
C ALA A 187 -22.12 -23.17 -9.59
N ILE A 188 -22.42 -21.92 -9.94
CA ILE A 188 -23.47 -21.58 -10.90
C ILE A 188 -22.90 -21.57 -12.30
N LYS A 189 -23.43 -22.41 -13.19
CA LYS A 189 -23.11 -22.44 -14.64
C LYS A 189 -24.25 -21.92 -15.51
N ASP A 190 -25.32 -21.44 -14.89
CA ASP A 190 -26.51 -20.99 -15.61
C ASP A 190 -26.19 -19.74 -16.44
N SER A 191 -26.46 -19.82 -17.74
CA SER A 191 -26.13 -18.77 -18.70
C SER A 191 -26.82 -17.44 -18.41
N ARG A 192 -27.91 -17.41 -17.64
CA ARG A 192 -28.56 -16.17 -17.20
C ARG A 192 -27.68 -15.35 -16.24
N ILE A 193 -26.72 -15.99 -15.58
CA ILE A 193 -25.79 -15.34 -14.65
C ILE A 193 -24.40 -15.23 -15.27
N VAL A 194 -23.90 -16.29 -15.92
CA VAL A 194 -22.48 -16.38 -16.28
C VAL A 194 -22.12 -15.89 -17.69
N LYS A 195 -23.11 -15.61 -18.55
CA LYS A 195 -22.89 -15.35 -19.99
C LYS A 195 -21.96 -14.16 -20.26
N GLU A 196 -22.02 -13.12 -19.43
CA GLU A 196 -21.23 -11.89 -19.61
C GLU A 196 -20.04 -11.82 -18.65
N LEU A 197 -19.79 -12.88 -17.88
CA LEU A 197 -18.70 -12.89 -16.93
C LEU A 197 -17.37 -13.16 -17.62
N VAL A 198 -16.37 -12.42 -17.20
CA VAL A 198 -14.98 -12.56 -17.63
C VAL A 198 -14.37 -13.71 -16.83
N ASP A 199 -13.79 -14.68 -17.54
CA ASP A 199 -13.11 -15.79 -16.91
C ASP A 199 -11.99 -15.30 -15.98
N SER A 200 -11.73 -16.07 -14.92
CA SER A 200 -10.68 -15.78 -13.94
C SER A 200 -10.83 -14.43 -13.22
N SER A 201 -12.07 -13.99 -13.01
CA SER A 201 -12.40 -12.69 -12.40
C SER A 201 -13.22 -12.83 -11.11
N TYR A 202 -13.10 -11.80 -10.25
CA TYR A 202 -13.81 -11.71 -8.98
C TYR A 202 -15.06 -10.84 -9.10
N TYR A 203 -16.10 -11.25 -8.39
CA TYR A 203 -17.42 -10.60 -8.39
C TYR A 203 -17.94 -10.44 -6.96
N THR A 204 -18.73 -9.39 -6.72
CA THR A 204 -19.54 -9.26 -5.51
C THR A 204 -20.95 -9.78 -5.77
N ILE A 205 -21.48 -10.58 -4.84
CA ILE A 205 -22.81 -11.19 -4.95
C ILE A 205 -23.77 -10.52 -3.99
N PHE A 206 -24.93 -10.12 -4.50
CA PHE A 206 -26.01 -9.50 -3.75
C PHE A 206 -27.33 -10.23 -4.02
N ASN A 207 -28.25 -10.23 -3.06
CA ASN A 207 -29.61 -10.69 -3.29
C ASN A 207 -30.47 -9.59 -3.95
N LYS A 208 -31.74 -9.92 -4.26
CA LYS A 208 -32.71 -8.96 -4.83
C LYS A 208 -33.01 -7.75 -3.94
N GLU A 209 -32.78 -7.86 -2.64
CA GLU A 209 -32.95 -6.78 -1.67
C GLU A 209 -31.69 -5.90 -1.54
N ASN A 210 -30.69 -6.10 -2.42
CA ASN A 210 -29.38 -5.44 -2.38
C ASN A 210 -28.58 -5.70 -1.09
N VAL A 211 -28.84 -6.81 -0.40
CA VAL A 211 -27.99 -7.28 0.71
C VAL A 211 -26.76 -7.97 0.14
N PHE A 212 -25.57 -7.58 0.62
CA PHE A 212 -24.31 -8.21 0.23
C PHE A 212 -24.22 -9.63 0.80
N ILE A 213 -24.09 -10.62 -0.08
CA ILE A 213 -23.93 -12.04 0.28
C ILE A 213 -22.46 -12.39 0.44
N GLY A 214 -21.63 -11.97 -0.51
CA GLY A 214 -20.19 -12.20 -0.45
C GLY A 214 -19.46 -12.12 -1.77
N ILE A 215 -18.29 -12.76 -1.84
CA ILE A 215 -17.38 -12.67 -2.98
C ILE A 215 -17.39 -14.00 -3.72
N ALA A 216 -17.55 -13.93 -5.03
CA ALA A 216 -17.46 -15.08 -5.92
C ALA A 216 -16.29 -14.92 -6.91
N TYR A 217 -15.88 -16.05 -7.45
CA TYR A 217 -14.90 -16.15 -8.52
C TYR A 217 -15.48 -16.96 -9.66
N TYR A 218 -15.30 -16.47 -10.88
CA TYR A 218 -15.75 -17.17 -12.08
C TYR A 218 -14.56 -17.89 -12.73
N SER A 219 -14.74 -19.18 -12.98
CA SER A 219 -13.81 -20.02 -13.75
C SER A 219 -14.57 -21.07 -14.56
N ASP A 220 -13.83 -22.00 -15.16
CA ASP A 220 -14.29 -23.24 -15.80
C ASP A 220 -15.35 -24.05 -15.03
N ILE A 221 -15.31 -24.03 -13.69
CA ILE A 221 -16.30 -24.73 -12.85
C ILE A 221 -17.59 -23.94 -12.63
N GLY A 222 -17.68 -22.71 -13.12
CA GLY A 222 -18.79 -21.78 -12.94
C GLY A 222 -18.51 -20.69 -11.90
N LEU A 223 -19.51 -19.84 -11.65
CA LEU A 223 -19.43 -18.79 -10.64
C LEU A 223 -19.58 -19.43 -9.25
N LYS A 224 -18.51 -19.41 -8.47
CA LYS A 224 -18.47 -20.05 -7.15
C LYS A 224 -18.19 -19.03 -6.05
N LEU A 225 -18.96 -19.10 -4.97
CA LEU A 225 -18.72 -18.29 -3.78
C LEU A 225 -17.41 -18.72 -3.10
N LEU A 226 -16.54 -17.76 -2.85
CA LEU A 226 -15.29 -17.97 -2.11
C LEU A 226 -15.46 -17.65 -0.62
N LYS A 227 -16.28 -16.65 -0.31
CA LYS A 227 -16.53 -16.21 1.05
C LYS A 227 -17.96 -15.68 1.18
N VAL A 228 -18.65 -16.15 2.20
CA VAL A 228 -19.99 -15.70 2.63
C VAL A 228 -19.82 -14.72 3.79
N PHE A 229 -20.66 -13.67 3.83
CA PHE A 229 -20.69 -12.66 4.89
C PHE A 229 -22.08 -12.43 5.50
N VAL A 230 -23.09 -13.17 5.01
CA VAL A 230 -24.42 -13.29 5.61
C VAL A 230 -24.48 -14.36 6.68
#